data_AF-A0A7K9F0E9-F1
#
_entry.id   AF-A0A7K9F0E9-F1
#
_cell.length_a   1.000
_cell.length_b   1.000
_cell.length_c   1.000
_cell.angle_alpha   90.00
_cell.angle_beta   90.00
_cell.angle_gamma   90.00
#
_symmetry.space_group_name_H-M   'P 1'
#
loop_
_entity.id
_entity.type
_entity.pdbx_description
1 polymer ?
#
loop_
_entity_poly.entity_id
_entity_poly.type
_entity_poly.pdbx_seq_one_letter_code
_entity_poly.pdbx_strand_id
1 'polypeptide(L)'
;HGKLTVFSVKAMLATMCGGKILDKLRYIFSQISDSNGLMIFMKFDQFLKEVLKLPTAVFEGPSFGYTEHSVRTCFPQQKKITLNMFLDTLMADPPPQCLVWLPLMHRLAHVENVFHPVECSYCRCESMMGFRYRCQQCHNYQLCQNCFWRGHANGPHSNQHQMKEHSSW
;
A
#
# COMPACT_ATOMS: atom_id res chain seq x y z
N HIS A 1 -14.11 13.23 -26.25
CA HIS A 1 -13.79 12.66 -24.93
C HIS A 1 -12.51 11.84 -25.05
N GLY A 2 -11.59 11.91 -24.07
CA GLY A 2 -10.27 11.23 -24.14
C GLY A 2 -9.03 12.09 -23.84
N LYS A 3 -9.18 13.26 -23.20
CA LYS A 3 -8.03 14.10 -22.83
C LYS A 3 -7.66 13.82 -21.36
N LEU A 4 -6.44 13.37 -21.12
CA LEU A 4 -5.85 13.27 -19.79
C LEU A 4 -5.01 14.51 -19.51
N THR A 5 -5.02 14.99 -18.27
CA THR A 5 -4.13 16.08 -17.88
C THR A 5 -2.70 15.56 -17.77
N VAL A 6 -1.71 16.42 -18.06
CA VAL A 6 -0.30 16.09 -17.84
C VAL A 6 -0.05 15.70 -16.38
N PHE A 7 -0.75 16.36 -15.44
CA PHE A 7 -0.68 16.03 -14.02
C PHE A 7 -1.16 14.61 -13.74
N SER A 8 -2.33 14.21 -14.26
CA SER A 8 -2.88 12.84 -14.14
C SER A 8 -1.88 11.79 -14.61
N VAL A 9 -1.31 11.99 -15.80
CA VAL A 9 -0.34 11.05 -16.38
C VAL A 9 0.91 10.95 -15.50
N LYS A 10 1.46 12.08 -15.05
CA LYS A 10 2.61 12.10 -14.14
C LYS A 10 2.32 11.41 -12.81
N ALA A 11 1.15 11.66 -12.20
CA ALA A 11 0.75 11.07 -10.94
C ALA A 11 0.65 9.54 -11.06
N MET A 12 -0.08 9.05 -12.06
CA MET A 12 -0.25 7.60 -12.27
C MET A 12 1.07 6.89 -12.56
N LEU A 13 1.89 7.43 -13.48
CA LEU A 13 3.18 6.82 -13.82
C LEU A 13 4.17 6.85 -12.65
N ALA A 14 4.24 7.96 -11.92
CA ALA A 14 5.10 8.04 -10.74
C ALA A 14 4.70 7.05 -9.66
N THR A 15 3.40 6.87 -9.44
CA THR A 15 2.87 5.88 -8.49
C THR A 15 3.20 4.46 -8.92
N MET A 16 3.04 4.13 -10.21
CA MET A 16 3.16 2.76 -10.71
C MET A 16 4.57 2.31 -11.16
N CYS A 17 5.55 3.22 -11.29
CA CYS A 17 6.86 2.85 -11.81
C CYS A 17 7.65 1.89 -10.88
N GLY A 18 8.75 1.29 -11.35
CA GLY A 18 9.59 0.39 -10.53
C GLY A 18 10.52 1.08 -9.52
N GLY A 19 10.33 2.38 -9.24
CA GLY A 19 11.23 3.15 -8.35
C GLY A 19 11.05 2.86 -6.86
N LYS A 20 12.02 3.28 -6.03
CA LYS A 20 11.88 3.23 -4.57
C LYS A 20 10.72 4.14 -4.12
N ILE A 21 9.94 3.70 -3.14
CA ILE A 21 8.75 4.43 -2.68
C ILE A 21 9.06 5.87 -2.27
N LEU A 22 10.16 6.10 -1.54
CA LEU A 22 10.56 7.45 -1.11
C LEU A 22 10.87 8.36 -2.30
N ASP A 23 11.47 7.84 -3.37
CA ASP A 23 11.81 8.64 -4.55
C ASP A 23 10.56 8.99 -5.35
N LYS A 24 9.60 8.07 -5.44
CA LYS A 24 8.27 8.34 -6.00
C LYS A 24 7.54 9.43 -5.22
N LEU A 25 7.51 9.31 -3.89
CA LEU A 25 6.84 10.29 -3.03
C LEU A 25 7.50 11.68 -3.10
N ARG A 26 8.85 11.74 -3.18
CA ARG A 26 9.57 13.00 -3.42
C ARG A 26 9.21 13.62 -4.76
N TYR A 27 9.15 12.82 -5.83
CA TYR A 27 8.72 13.30 -7.15
C TYR A 27 7.27 13.81 -7.12
N ILE A 28 6.35 13.07 -6.49
CA ILE A 28 4.95 13.48 -6.33
C ILE A 28 4.88 14.81 -5.58
N PHE A 29 5.61 14.93 -4.45
CA PHE A 29 5.68 16.16 -3.67
C PHE A 29 6.14 17.35 -4.53
N SER A 30 7.15 17.15 -5.39
CA SER A 30 7.65 18.19 -6.29
C SER A 30 6.61 18.65 -7.33
N GLN A 31 5.61 17.83 -7.66
CA GLN A 31 4.51 18.24 -8.55
C GLN A 31 3.42 19.02 -7.81
N ILE A 32 3.27 18.79 -6.50
CA ILE A 32 2.19 19.35 -5.67
C ILE A 32 2.64 20.49 -4.74
N SER A 33 3.93 20.82 -4.67
CA SER A 33 4.45 21.92 -3.85
C SER A 33 4.55 23.25 -4.60
N ASP A 34 4.70 24.34 -3.85
CA ASP A 34 5.08 25.66 -4.35
C ASP A 34 6.60 25.85 -4.39
N SER A 35 7.07 27.03 -4.80
CA SER A 35 8.49 27.39 -4.84
C SER A 35 9.13 27.54 -3.45
N ASN A 36 8.34 27.62 -2.38
CA ASN A 36 8.82 27.69 -1.00
C ASN A 36 8.97 26.31 -0.36
N GLY A 37 8.71 25.23 -1.11
CA GLY A 37 8.77 23.86 -0.60
C GLY A 37 7.58 23.47 0.28
N LEU A 38 6.46 24.20 0.18
CA LEU A 38 5.22 23.90 0.89
C LEU A 38 4.22 23.23 -0.04
N MET A 39 3.53 22.20 0.46
CA MET A 39 2.48 21.52 -0.29
C MET A 39 1.30 22.47 -0.58
N ILE A 40 0.84 22.45 -1.83
CA ILE A 40 -0.39 23.13 -2.26
C ILE A 40 -1.54 22.13 -2.09
N PHE A 41 -2.40 22.34 -1.10
CA PHE A 41 -3.51 21.43 -0.77
C PHE A 41 -4.43 21.13 -1.97
N MET A 42 -4.71 22.10 -2.84
CA MET A 42 -5.50 21.86 -4.05
C MET A 42 -4.83 20.87 -5.01
N LYS A 43 -3.50 20.89 -5.13
CA LYS A 43 -2.77 19.92 -5.97
C LYS A 43 -2.68 18.55 -5.30
N PHE A 44 -2.57 18.50 -3.97
CA PHE A 44 -2.63 17.24 -3.24
C PHE A 44 -4.03 16.59 -3.35
N ASP A 45 -5.09 17.39 -3.27
CA ASP A 45 -6.46 16.93 -3.53
C ASP A 45 -6.62 16.33 -4.94
N GLN A 46 -6.08 17.01 -5.96
CA GLN A 46 -6.02 16.49 -7.32
C GLN A 46 -5.20 15.19 -7.39
N PHE A 47 -4.06 15.10 -6.70
CA PHE A 47 -3.27 13.88 -6.64
C PHE A 47 -4.09 12.72 -6.05
N LEU A 48 -4.80 12.93 -4.94
CA LEU A 48 -5.65 11.91 -4.34
C LEU A 48 -6.76 11.46 -5.32
N LYS A 49 -7.41 12.39 -6.00
CA LYS A 49 -8.42 12.06 -7.02
C LYS A 49 -7.88 11.21 -8.16
N GLU A 50 -6.63 11.40 -8.55
CA GLU A 50 -6.00 10.60 -9.61
C GLU A 50 -5.50 9.25 -9.08
N VAL A 51 -4.79 9.25 -7.94
CA VAL A 51 -4.14 8.04 -7.42
C VAL A 51 -5.16 7.02 -6.91
N LEU A 52 -6.28 7.46 -6.34
CA LEU A 52 -7.33 6.57 -5.82
C LEU A 52 -8.22 5.97 -6.92
N LYS A 53 -8.06 6.41 -8.18
CA LYS A 53 -8.64 5.69 -9.34
C LYS A 53 -7.99 4.33 -9.54
N LEU A 54 -6.74 4.15 -9.13
CA LEU A 54 -6.00 2.90 -9.28
C LEU A 54 -6.62 1.74 -8.46
N PRO A 55 -6.79 1.85 -7.13
CA PRO A 55 -7.50 0.81 -6.38
C PRO A 55 -8.97 0.68 -6.80
N THR A 56 -9.63 1.79 -7.18
CA THR A 56 -11.01 1.75 -7.68
C THR A 56 -11.12 0.92 -8.97
N ALA A 57 -10.13 0.97 -9.85
CA ALA A 57 -10.10 0.21 -11.11
C ALA A 57 -10.00 -1.32 -10.89
N VAL A 58 -9.55 -1.77 -9.72
CA VAL A 58 -9.52 -3.17 -9.31
C VAL A 58 -10.60 -3.51 -8.28
N PHE A 59 -11.70 -2.74 -8.28
CA PHE A 59 -12.89 -2.93 -7.43
C PHE A 59 -12.67 -2.72 -5.92
N GLU A 60 -11.55 -2.11 -5.52
CA GLU A 60 -11.24 -1.77 -4.12
C GLU A 60 -11.68 -0.33 -3.74
N GLY A 61 -12.59 0.26 -4.54
CA GLY A 61 -13.19 1.57 -4.29
C GLY A 61 -13.93 1.70 -2.96
N PRO A 62 -14.66 0.68 -2.46
CA PRO A 62 -15.28 0.74 -1.13
C PRO A 62 -14.28 0.92 0.01
N SER A 63 -13.06 0.40 -0.15
CA SER A 63 -11.99 0.44 0.87
C SER A 63 -11.12 1.69 0.74
N PHE A 64 -10.77 2.10 -0.50
CA PHE A 64 -9.75 3.13 -0.77
C PHE A 64 -10.24 4.25 -1.70
N GLY A 65 -11.55 4.35 -1.95
CA GLY A 65 -12.14 5.36 -2.81
C GLY A 65 -11.89 6.78 -2.29
N TYR A 66 -11.84 7.73 -3.22
CA TYR A 66 -11.74 9.15 -2.87
C TYR A 66 -13.02 9.62 -2.17
N THR A 67 -12.85 10.44 -1.13
CA THR A 67 -13.93 11.16 -0.43
C THR A 67 -13.53 12.62 -0.23
N GLU A 68 -14.52 13.51 -0.05
CA GLU A 68 -14.26 14.93 0.24
C GLU A 68 -13.42 15.17 1.51
N HIS A 69 -13.33 14.16 2.37
CA HIS A 69 -12.61 14.21 3.65
C HIS A 69 -11.17 13.68 3.52
N SER A 70 -10.81 13.05 2.39
CA SER A 70 -9.54 12.33 2.22
C SER A 70 -8.31 13.20 2.49
N VAL A 71 -8.32 14.47 2.04
CA VAL A 71 -7.25 15.43 2.33
C VAL A 71 -7.12 15.70 3.83
N ARG A 72 -8.25 15.93 4.50
CA ARG A 72 -8.30 16.23 5.94
C ARG A 72 -7.90 15.03 6.79
N THR A 73 -8.21 13.81 6.34
CA THR A 73 -7.79 12.57 7.01
C THR A 73 -6.27 12.39 6.94
N CYS A 74 -5.63 12.75 5.82
CA CYS A 74 -4.18 12.68 5.70
C CYS A 74 -3.47 13.73 6.57
N PHE A 75 -3.99 14.96 6.60
CA PHE A 75 -3.38 16.08 7.33
C PHE A 75 -4.44 16.84 8.16
N PRO A 76 -4.79 16.33 9.37
CA PRO A 76 -5.75 16.98 10.26
C PRO A 76 -5.21 18.27 10.86
N GLN A 77 -5.77 19.42 10.47
CA GLN A 77 -5.49 20.75 11.02
C GLN A 77 -4.13 21.37 10.65
N GLN A 78 -3.26 20.70 9.88
CA GLN A 78 -2.01 21.29 9.42
C GLN A 78 -2.26 22.26 8.26
N LYS A 79 -1.70 23.47 8.38
CA LYS A 79 -1.78 24.51 7.33
C LYS A 79 -0.55 24.58 6.44
N LYS A 80 0.59 24.03 6.88
CA LYS A 80 1.86 24.03 6.17
C LYS A 80 2.45 22.64 6.24
N ILE A 81 2.67 22.01 5.10
CA ILE A 81 3.25 20.67 4.98
C ILE A 81 4.54 20.78 4.17
N THR A 82 5.66 20.44 4.79
CA THR A 82 6.96 20.30 4.12
C THR A 82 7.13 18.90 3.56
N LEU A 83 8.18 18.69 2.76
CA LEU A 83 8.50 17.36 2.22
C LEU A 83 8.65 16.31 3.32
N ASN A 84 9.37 16.60 4.39
CA ASN A 84 9.59 15.62 5.45
C ASN A 84 8.28 15.26 6.15
N MET A 85 7.45 16.25 6.50
CA MET A 85 6.12 15.99 7.09
C MET A 85 5.24 15.13 6.17
N PHE A 86 5.31 15.37 4.86
CA PHE A 86 4.59 14.56 3.87
C PHE A 86 5.10 13.11 3.85
N LEU A 87 6.41 12.91 3.78
CA LEU A 87 7.02 11.58 3.78
C LEU A 87 6.73 10.83 5.08
N ASP A 88 6.90 11.47 6.23
CA ASP A 88 6.63 10.89 7.55
C ASP A 88 5.18 10.45 7.67
N THR A 89 4.25 11.25 7.15
CA THR A 89 2.81 10.93 7.18
C THR A 89 2.47 9.74 6.28
N LEU A 90 2.95 9.73 5.03
CA LEU A 90 2.63 8.68 4.07
C LEU A 90 3.36 7.37 4.33
N MET A 91 4.47 7.42 5.08
CA MET A 91 5.27 6.26 5.48
C MET A 91 5.04 5.85 6.94
N ALA A 92 4.10 6.47 7.65
CA ALA A 92 3.72 6.09 9.00
C ALA A 92 3.20 4.63 9.04
N ASP A 93 3.20 4.03 10.22
CA ASP A 93 2.63 2.70 10.46
C ASP A 93 1.49 2.78 11.49
N PRO A 94 0.21 2.75 11.06
CA PRO A 94 -0.26 2.71 9.67
C PRO A 94 -0.27 4.09 8.99
N PRO A 95 -0.17 4.15 7.65
CA PRO A 95 -0.35 5.38 6.88
C PRO A 95 -1.84 5.78 6.82
N PRO A 96 -2.19 6.95 6.25
CA PRO A 96 -3.58 7.32 6.02
C PRO A 96 -4.34 6.23 5.26
N GLN A 97 -5.55 5.90 5.73
CA GLN A 97 -6.30 4.72 5.26
C GLN A 97 -6.51 4.70 3.74
N CYS A 98 -6.79 5.83 3.11
CA CYS A 98 -6.98 5.89 1.66
C CYS A 98 -5.69 5.61 0.86
N LEU A 99 -4.51 5.70 1.48
CA LEU A 99 -3.21 5.50 0.85
C LEU A 99 -2.49 4.23 1.32
N VAL A 100 -3.06 3.43 2.24
CA VAL A 100 -2.41 2.21 2.77
C VAL A 100 -2.09 1.16 1.69
N TRP A 101 -2.87 1.14 0.61
CA TRP A 101 -2.63 0.26 -0.54
C TRP A 101 -1.32 0.58 -1.26
N LEU A 102 -0.84 1.84 -1.22
CA LEU A 102 0.36 2.26 -1.95
C LEU A 102 1.64 1.57 -1.41
N PRO A 103 1.98 1.67 -0.11
CA PRO A 103 3.10 0.92 0.44
C PRO A 103 2.85 -0.60 0.40
N LEU A 104 1.60 -1.06 0.50
CA LEU A 104 1.27 -2.48 0.34
C LEU A 104 1.65 -3.00 -1.06
N MET A 105 1.27 -2.29 -2.13
CA MET A 105 1.63 -2.64 -3.51
C MET A 105 3.14 -2.72 -3.71
N HIS A 106 3.89 -1.81 -3.08
CA HIS A 106 5.35 -1.86 -3.10
C HIS A 106 5.91 -3.10 -2.41
N ARG A 107 5.36 -3.48 -1.24
CA ARG A 107 5.80 -4.70 -0.56
C ARG A 107 5.44 -5.94 -1.36
N LEU A 108 4.26 -5.97 -2.01
CA LEU A 108 3.85 -7.06 -2.90
C LEU A 108 4.80 -7.25 -4.07
N ALA A 109 5.13 -6.16 -4.77
CA ALA A 109 6.10 -6.19 -5.87
C ALA A 109 7.49 -6.65 -5.38
N HIS A 110 7.87 -6.30 -4.15
CA HIS A 110 9.15 -6.71 -3.58
C HIS A 110 9.22 -8.22 -3.30
N VAL A 111 8.12 -8.83 -2.84
CA VAL A 111 8.09 -10.26 -2.49
C VAL A 111 7.65 -11.18 -3.62
N GLU A 112 7.17 -10.65 -4.74
CA GLU A 112 6.61 -11.42 -5.87
C GLU A 112 7.49 -12.61 -6.29
N ASN A 113 8.81 -12.41 -6.29
CA ASN A 113 9.80 -13.43 -6.68
C ASN A 113 10.53 -14.08 -5.49
N VAL A 114 10.10 -13.82 -4.25
CA VAL A 114 10.68 -14.45 -3.06
C VAL A 114 10.13 -15.86 -2.93
N PHE A 115 11.04 -16.83 -2.89
CA PHE A 115 10.73 -18.25 -2.77
C PHE A 115 10.95 -18.74 -1.34
N HIS A 116 9.97 -19.49 -0.83
CA HIS A 116 10.06 -20.19 0.45
C HIS A 116 9.90 -21.71 0.23
N PRO A 117 10.94 -22.54 0.51
CA PRO A 117 10.90 -23.99 0.40
C PRO A 117 10.20 -24.62 1.60
N VAL A 118 8.96 -24.20 1.85
CA VAL A 118 8.19 -24.62 3.02
C VAL A 118 6.74 -24.89 2.63
N GLU A 119 6.19 -25.99 3.14
CA GLU A 119 4.83 -26.41 2.81
C GLU A 119 3.78 -25.49 3.47
N CYS A 120 2.71 -25.19 2.74
CA CYS A 120 1.52 -24.54 3.29
C CYS A 120 0.70 -25.51 4.15
N SER A 121 0.46 -25.15 5.41
CA SER A 121 -0.31 -25.99 6.35
C SER A 121 -1.76 -26.22 5.91
N TYR A 122 -2.32 -25.35 5.05
CA TYR A 122 -3.67 -25.49 4.51
C TYR A 122 -3.71 -26.17 3.15
N CYS A 123 -3.17 -25.54 2.09
CA CYS A 123 -3.29 -26.04 0.72
C CYS A 123 -2.26 -27.12 0.34
N ARG A 124 -1.30 -27.44 1.22
CA ARG A 124 -0.25 -28.45 1.01
C ARG A 124 0.67 -28.20 -0.19
N CYS A 125 0.68 -26.99 -0.74
CA CYS A 125 1.66 -26.60 -1.74
C CYS A 125 3.06 -26.69 -1.11
N GLU A 126 3.96 -27.43 -1.74
CA GLU A 126 5.29 -27.79 -1.22
C GLU A 126 6.23 -26.57 -1.08
N SER A 127 5.92 -25.48 -1.78
CA SER A 127 6.63 -24.21 -1.71
C SER A 127 5.69 -23.02 -1.83
N MET A 128 6.18 -21.83 -1.47
CA MET A 128 5.43 -20.58 -1.56
C MET A 128 6.22 -19.52 -2.31
N MET A 129 5.51 -18.73 -3.10
CA MET A 129 5.99 -17.47 -3.66
C MET A 129 5.27 -16.31 -2.97
N GLY A 130 5.91 -15.14 -2.86
CA GLY A 130 5.31 -13.98 -2.20
C GLY A 130 5.49 -14.01 -0.69
N PHE A 131 4.51 -13.48 0.04
CA PHE A 131 4.55 -13.51 1.50
C PHE A 131 4.33 -14.91 2.08
N ARG A 132 5.05 -15.19 3.16
CA ARG A 132 4.76 -16.30 4.08
C ARG A 132 4.20 -15.78 5.39
N TYR A 133 3.10 -16.35 5.85
CA TYR A 133 2.48 -16.00 7.14
C TYR A 133 2.66 -17.13 8.14
N ARG A 134 3.38 -16.88 9.25
CA ARG A 134 3.61 -17.87 10.31
C ARG A 134 2.74 -17.56 11.52
N CYS A 135 2.04 -18.55 12.05
CA CYS A 135 1.31 -18.39 13.31
C CYS A 135 2.27 -18.25 14.49
N GLN A 136 2.00 -17.31 15.38
CA GLN A 136 2.81 -17.11 16.58
C GLN A 136 2.39 -18.04 17.75
N GLN A 137 1.26 -18.71 17.63
CA GLN A 137 0.67 -19.55 18.68
C GLN A 137 0.73 -21.04 18.31
N CYS A 138 0.42 -21.40 17.07
CA CYS A 138 0.45 -22.78 16.60
C CYS A 138 1.88 -23.20 16.25
N HIS A 139 2.29 -24.38 16.71
CA HIS A 139 3.59 -24.95 16.37
C HIS A 139 3.68 -25.25 14.87
N ASN A 140 4.71 -24.72 14.21
CA ASN A 140 5.01 -24.92 12.78
C ASN A 140 3.83 -24.71 11.82
N TYR A 141 2.88 -23.84 12.18
CA TYR A 141 1.76 -23.51 11.31
C TYR A 141 2.09 -22.29 10.46
N GLN A 142 1.96 -22.42 9.15
CA GLN A 142 2.26 -21.38 8.19
C GLN A 142 1.35 -21.46 6.96
N LEU A 143 0.98 -20.30 6.45
CA LEU A 143 0.11 -20.16 5.29
C LEU A 143 0.85 -19.42 4.19
N CYS A 144 0.63 -19.85 2.94
CA CYS A 144 0.96 -19.03 1.79
C CYS A 144 0.07 -17.79 1.73
N GLN A 145 0.51 -16.78 0.99
CA GLN A 145 -0.20 -15.52 0.79
C GLN A 145 -1.70 -15.71 0.47
N ASN A 146 -2.01 -16.59 -0.49
CA ASN A 146 -3.39 -16.85 -0.90
C ASN A 146 -4.26 -17.47 0.21
N CYS A 147 -3.70 -18.39 1.00
CA CYS A 147 -4.45 -19.03 2.07
C CYS A 147 -4.72 -18.07 3.23
N PHE A 148 -3.73 -17.24 3.56
CA PHE A 148 -3.89 -16.23 4.61
C PHE A 148 -4.95 -15.18 4.24
N TRP A 149 -4.88 -14.60 3.04
CA TRP A 149 -5.84 -13.57 2.62
C TRP A 149 -7.27 -14.09 2.43
N ARG A 150 -7.43 -15.37 2.09
CA ARG A 150 -8.75 -16.03 2.02
C ARG A 150 -9.28 -16.47 3.39
N GLY A 151 -8.51 -16.26 4.47
CA GLY A 151 -8.91 -16.64 5.83
C GLY A 151 -9.02 -18.16 6.01
N HIS A 152 -8.17 -18.93 5.34
CA HIS A 152 -8.17 -20.38 5.49
C HIS A 152 -7.53 -20.83 6.80
N ALA A 153 -8.24 -21.69 7.53
CA ALA A 153 -7.79 -22.26 8.78
C ALA A 153 -8.11 -23.76 8.83
N ASN A 154 -7.24 -24.56 9.45
CA ASN A 154 -7.48 -25.97 9.71
C ASN A 154 -6.82 -26.43 11.03
N GLY A 155 -7.29 -27.59 11.52
CA GLY A 155 -6.79 -28.19 12.76
C GLY A 155 -6.92 -27.23 13.96
N PRO A 156 -5.86 -27.05 14.76
CA PRO A 156 -5.89 -26.18 15.94
C PRO A 156 -5.75 -24.68 15.62
N HIS A 157 -5.57 -24.31 14.35
CA HIS A 157 -5.41 -22.91 13.97
C HIS A 157 -6.76 -22.20 13.83
N SER A 158 -6.84 -20.98 14.35
CA SER A 158 -7.96 -20.06 14.19
C SER A 158 -7.48 -18.76 13.57
N ASN A 159 -8.32 -18.11 12.74
CA ASN A 159 -8.05 -16.80 12.17
C ASN A 159 -7.93 -15.68 13.23
N GLN A 160 -8.24 -15.97 14.49
CA GLN A 160 -8.00 -15.05 15.61
C GLN A 160 -6.55 -15.09 16.11
N HIS A 161 -5.77 -16.12 15.74
CA HIS A 161 -4.37 -16.21 16.15
C HIS A 161 -3.54 -15.17 15.40
N GLN A 162 -2.59 -14.55 16.11
CA GLN A 162 -1.68 -13.59 15.50
C GLN A 162 -0.75 -14.30 14.49
N MET A 163 -0.72 -13.76 13.28
CA MET A 163 0.14 -14.22 12.19
C MET A 163 1.25 -13.19 11.96
N LYS A 164 2.49 -13.67 11.82
CA LYS A 164 3.65 -12.85 11.46
C LYS A 164 3.97 -13.02 9.98
N GLU A 165 4.05 -11.91 9.27
CA GLU A 165 4.49 -11.85 7.87
C GLU A 165 6.01 -12.03 7.77
N HIS A 166 6.46 -12.79 6.76
CA HIS A 166 7.85 -12.98 6.38
C HIS A 166 8.01 -12.66 4.87
N SER A 167 8.96 -11.79 4.57
CA SER A 167 9.31 -11.31 3.21
C SER A 167 10.68 -11.78 2.73
N SER A 168 11.34 -12.64 3.52
CA SER A 168 12.64 -13.23 3.26
C SER A 168 12.68 -14.64 3.84
N TRP A 169 13.59 -15.48 3.35
CA TRP A 169 13.81 -16.82 3.88
C TRP A 169 14.51 -16.77 5.24
#